data_AF-A0A7S0Y3M2-F1
#
_entry.id   AF-A0A7S0Y3M2-F1
#
_cell.length_a   1.000
_cell.length_b   1.000
_cell.length_c   1.000
_cell.angle_alpha   90.00
_cell.angle_beta   90.00
_cell.angle_gamma   90.00
#
_symmetry.space_group_name_H-M   'P 1'
#
loop_
_entity.id
_entity.type
_entity.pdbx_description
1 polymer ?
#
loop_
_entity_poly.entity_id
_entity_poly.type
_entity_poly.pdbx_seq_one_letter_code
_entity_poly.pdbx_strand_id
1 'polypeptide(L)'
;TFKPNLPLIAALRNPGMRDRHWSKLSAEVGETIYPDVSLTLKYLLEIDINKHEQFITTLSEQAAKEYGFERTLDKMKTEWRDLQFEFSPYKDSGTFVLKGIEETVMLLDDQIVKVQAMRGSPYAKPLEAVVVEWSNKLVYMQDVLEEWLKCQKTWLYLEPIFASPDIMRQMP
;
A
#
# COMPACT_ATOMS: atom_id res chain seq x y z
N THR A 1 -19.92 -19.41 -32.98
CA THR A 1 -20.61 -18.46 -32.07
C THR A 1 -19.77 -18.17 -30.82
N PHE A 2 -18.48 -17.82 -30.98
CA PHE A 2 -17.50 -17.72 -29.88
C PHE A 2 -17.53 -16.38 -29.12
N LYS A 3 -18.10 -15.34 -29.72
CA LYS A 3 -18.14 -13.96 -29.18
C LYS A 3 -18.97 -13.75 -27.89
N PRO A 4 -20.09 -14.46 -27.62
CA PRO A 4 -20.93 -14.17 -26.45
C PRO A 4 -20.28 -14.53 -25.10
N ASN A 5 -19.44 -15.57 -25.04
CA ASN A 5 -18.89 -16.09 -23.77
C ASN A 5 -17.56 -15.43 -23.38
N LEU A 6 -17.00 -14.55 -24.24
CA LEU A 6 -15.72 -13.88 -24.00
C LEU A 6 -15.70 -13.00 -22.73
N PRO A 7 -16.74 -12.18 -22.45
CA PRO A 7 -16.78 -11.37 -21.23
C PRO A 7 -16.74 -12.22 -19.96
N LEU A 8 -17.48 -13.34 -19.95
CA LEU A 8 -17.53 -14.26 -18.82
C LEU A 8 -16.18 -14.93 -18.57
N ILE A 9 -15.51 -15.40 -19.62
CA ILE A 9 -14.17 -15.98 -19.51
C ILE A 9 -13.17 -14.93 -19.02
N ALA A 10 -13.26 -13.69 -19.52
CA ALA A 10 -12.41 -12.60 -19.05
C ALA A 10 -12.64 -12.30 -17.55
N ALA A 11 -13.89 -12.34 -17.10
CA ALA A 11 -14.24 -12.16 -15.69
C ALA A 11 -13.66 -13.28 -14.81
N LEU A 12 -13.79 -14.55 -15.23
CA LEU A 12 -13.24 -15.70 -14.50
C LEU A 12 -11.70 -15.71 -14.49
N ARG A 13 -11.06 -15.16 -15.52
CA ARG A 13 -9.59 -15.04 -15.63
C ARG A 13 -9.01 -13.80 -14.96
N ASN A 14 -9.81 -13.05 -14.19
CA ASN A 14 -9.33 -11.87 -13.51
C ASN A 14 -8.21 -12.21 -12.51
N PRO A 15 -7.03 -11.56 -12.59
CA PRO A 15 -5.88 -11.85 -11.72
C PRO A 15 -6.14 -11.52 -10.24
N GLY A 16 -7.17 -10.76 -9.93
CA GLY A 16 -7.62 -10.51 -8.56
C GLY A 16 -8.42 -11.65 -7.94
N MET A 17 -8.79 -12.67 -8.72
CA MET A 17 -9.49 -13.83 -8.17
C MET A 17 -8.58 -14.57 -7.18
N ARG A 18 -9.17 -15.01 -6.07
CA ARG A 18 -8.51 -15.68 -4.93
C ARG A 18 -9.41 -16.83 -4.50
N ASP A 19 -8.92 -17.74 -3.66
CA ASP A 19 -9.69 -18.92 -3.22
C ASP A 19 -11.05 -18.57 -2.62
N ARG A 20 -11.15 -17.44 -1.90
CA ARG A 20 -12.42 -16.91 -1.37
C ARG A 20 -13.45 -16.60 -2.46
N HIS A 21 -13.01 -16.12 -3.62
CA HIS A 21 -13.87 -15.80 -4.76
C HIS A 21 -14.34 -17.10 -5.42
N TRP A 22 -13.43 -18.04 -5.67
CA TRP A 22 -13.76 -19.35 -6.23
C TRP A 22 -14.71 -20.16 -5.34
N SER A 23 -14.54 -20.07 -4.03
CA SER A 23 -15.45 -20.69 -3.05
C SER A 23 -16.87 -20.10 -3.12
N LYS A 24 -16.99 -18.78 -3.25
CA LYS A 24 -18.29 -18.10 -3.43
C LYS A 24 -18.94 -18.49 -4.76
N LEU A 25 -18.16 -18.55 -5.84
CA LEU A 25 -18.64 -18.96 -7.15
C LEU A 25 -19.14 -20.41 -7.14
N SER A 26 -18.36 -21.32 -6.53
CA SER A 26 -18.75 -22.72 -6.42
C SER A 26 -20.05 -22.89 -5.63
N ALA A 27 -20.21 -22.14 -4.54
CA ALA A 27 -21.43 -22.17 -3.73
C ALA A 27 -22.66 -21.62 -4.49
N GLU A 28 -22.48 -20.58 -5.30
CA GLU A 28 -23.55 -20.00 -6.12
C GLU A 28 -24.00 -20.94 -7.25
N VAL A 29 -23.05 -21.62 -7.89
CA VAL A 29 -23.35 -22.54 -9.00
C VAL A 29 -23.80 -23.91 -8.50
N GLY A 30 -23.46 -24.28 -7.27
CA GLY A 30 -23.74 -25.60 -6.69
C GLY A 30 -22.78 -26.70 -7.16
N GLU A 31 -21.70 -26.32 -7.84
CA GLU A 31 -20.68 -27.20 -8.40
C GLU A 31 -19.29 -26.68 -8.03
N THR A 32 -18.29 -27.57 -7.93
CA THR A 32 -16.93 -27.16 -7.59
C THR A 32 -16.24 -26.50 -8.79
N ILE A 33 -16.01 -25.20 -8.71
CA ILE A 33 -15.34 -24.41 -9.74
C ILE A 33 -14.04 -23.86 -9.17
N TYR A 34 -12.91 -24.38 -9.67
CA TYR A 34 -11.58 -23.95 -9.25
C TYR A 34 -10.68 -23.79 -10.48
N PRO A 35 -9.77 -22.79 -10.53
CA PRO A 35 -8.95 -22.51 -11.71
C PRO A 35 -7.76 -23.48 -11.83
N ASP A 36 -8.06 -24.75 -12.05
CA ASP A 36 -7.08 -25.79 -12.31
C ASP A 36 -7.15 -26.28 -13.78
N VAL A 37 -6.37 -27.33 -14.09
CA VAL A 37 -6.36 -27.96 -15.43
C VAL A 37 -7.68 -28.63 -15.81
N SER A 38 -8.56 -28.91 -14.85
CA SER A 38 -9.89 -29.49 -15.11
C SER A 38 -10.92 -28.45 -15.53
N LEU A 39 -10.69 -27.17 -15.20
CA LEU A 39 -11.59 -26.07 -15.57
C LEU A 39 -11.48 -25.71 -17.06
N THR A 40 -12.26 -26.43 -17.87
CA THR A 40 -12.34 -26.19 -19.32
C THR A 40 -13.56 -25.36 -19.68
N LEU A 41 -13.49 -24.64 -20.80
CA LEU A 41 -14.67 -23.95 -21.36
C LEU A 41 -15.83 -24.93 -21.63
N LYS A 42 -15.51 -26.16 -22.04
CA LYS A 42 -16.52 -27.20 -22.24
C LYS A 42 -17.26 -27.51 -20.94
N TYR A 43 -16.54 -27.74 -19.84
CA TYR A 43 -17.13 -27.97 -18.52
C TYR A 43 -18.00 -26.79 -18.08
N LEU A 44 -17.51 -25.56 -18.25
CA LEU A 44 -18.28 -24.35 -17.93
C LEU A 44 -19.61 -24.25 -18.71
N LEU A 45 -19.62 -24.67 -19.97
CA LEU A 45 -20.84 -24.70 -20.78
C LEU A 45 -21.78 -25.84 -20.38
N GLU A 46 -21.25 -26.98 -19.94
CA GLU A 46 -22.05 -28.12 -19.47
C GLU A 46 -22.82 -27.79 -18.18
N ILE A 47 -22.23 -26.98 -17.30
CA ILE A 47 -22.90 -26.49 -16.08
C ILE A 47 -23.73 -25.22 -16.30
N ASP A 48 -23.89 -24.78 -17.56
CA ASP A 48 -24.65 -23.60 -17.95
C ASP A 48 -24.28 -22.33 -17.15
N ILE A 49 -22.96 -22.10 -17.02
CA ILE A 49 -22.38 -21.01 -16.21
C ILE A 49 -22.94 -19.62 -16.57
N ASN A 50 -23.44 -19.46 -17.79
CA ASN A 50 -24.02 -18.22 -18.30
C ASN A 50 -25.24 -17.77 -17.49
N LYS A 51 -25.96 -18.68 -16.84
CA LYS A 51 -27.05 -18.33 -15.91
C LYS A 51 -26.58 -17.46 -14.73
N HIS A 52 -25.29 -17.53 -14.38
CA HIS A 52 -24.69 -16.80 -13.26
C HIS A 52 -23.84 -15.62 -13.74
N GLU A 53 -24.01 -15.16 -14.99
CA GLU A 53 -23.18 -14.09 -15.60
C GLU A 53 -23.12 -12.82 -14.74
N GLN A 54 -24.26 -12.36 -14.21
CA GLN A 54 -24.33 -11.14 -13.40
C GLN A 54 -23.56 -11.30 -12.08
N PHE A 55 -23.66 -12.47 -11.46
CA PHE A 55 -22.92 -12.79 -10.24
C PHE A 55 -21.42 -12.85 -10.49
N ILE A 56 -21.00 -13.57 -11.54
CA ILE A 56 -19.58 -13.71 -11.93
C ILE A 56 -18.96 -12.34 -12.25
N THR A 57 -19.70 -11.50 -12.96
CA THR A 57 -19.26 -10.14 -13.29
C THR A 57 -19.05 -9.32 -12.01
N THR A 58 -20.02 -9.34 -11.11
CA THR A 58 -19.95 -8.61 -9.83
C THR A 58 -18.79 -9.11 -8.95
N LEU A 59 -18.61 -10.44 -8.87
CA LEU A 59 -17.53 -11.06 -8.11
C LEU A 59 -16.17 -10.73 -8.70
N SER A 60 -16.05 -10.74 -10.03
CA SER A 60 -14.84 -10.33 -10.74
C SER A 60 -14.53 -8.85 -10.53
N GLU A 61 -15.52 -7.97 -10.58
CA GLU A 61 -15.34 -6.54 -10.28
C GLU A 61 -14.86 -6.31 -8.84
N GLN A 62 -15.43 -7.04 -7.87
CA GLN A 62 -14.93 -7.03 -6.50
C GLN A 62 -13.45 -7.46 -6.46
N ALA A 63 -13.12 -8.59 -7.08
CA ALA A 63 -11.77 -9.12 -7.14
C ALA A 63 -10.79 -8.13 -7.81
N ALA A 64 -11.21 -7.44 -8.86
CA ALA A 64 -10.40 -6.40 -9.53
C ALA A 64 -10.07 -5.24 -8.58
N LYS A 65 -11.06 -4.76 -7.82
CA LYS A 65 -10.87 -3.66 -6.86
C LYS A 65 -9.94 -4.06 -5.71
N GLU A 66 -10.13 -5.25 -5.16
CA GLU A 66 -9.24 -5.83 -4.13
C GLU A 66 -7.80 -5.92 -4.65
N TYR A 67 -7.61 -6.41 -5.88
CA TYR A 67 -6.30 -6.49 -6.51
C TYR A 67 -5.65 -5.12 -6.77
N GLY A 68 -6.44 -4.12 -7.16
CA GLY A 68 -5.97 -2.74 -7.30
C GLY A 68 -5.39 -2.20 -5.99
N PHE A 69 -6.00 -2.53 -4.87
CA PHE A 69 -5.48 -2.19 -3.54
C PHE A 69 -4.20 -2.94 -3.18
N GLU A 70 -4.14 -4.24 -3.41
CA GLU A 70 -2.88 -5.01 -3.23
C GLU A 70 -1.74 -4.37 -4.03
N ARG A 71 -1.99 -4.05 -5.31
CA ARG A 71 -1.01 -3.41 -6.18
C ARG A 71 -0.57 -2.03 -5.72
N THR A 72 -1.49 -1.25 -5.15
CA THR A 72 -1.20 0.08 -4.61
C THR A 72 -0.33 -0.04 -3.36
N LEU A 73 -0.65 -0.96 -2.44
CA LEU A 73 0.17 -1.24 -1.26
C LEU A 73 1.57 -1.70 -1.62
N ASP A 74 1.70 -2.63 -2.57
CA ASP A 74 3.01 -3.12 -3.01
C ASP A 74 3.84 -2.02 -3.65
N LYS A 75 3.21 -1.16 -4.45
CA LYS A 75 3.89 0.02 -5.03
C LYS A 75 4.39 0.95 -3.93
N MET A 76 3.52 1.31 -2.98
CA MET A 76 3.89 2.16 -1.84
C MET A 76 5.09 1.56 -1.09
N LYS A 77 5.03 0.28 -0.71
CA LYS A 77 6.13 -0.43 -0.04
C LYS A 77 7.44 -0.43 -0.82
N THR A 78 7.36 -0.49 -2.15
CA THR A 78 8.54 -0.49 -3.03
C THR A 78 9.19 0.88 -3.08
N GLU A 79 8.41 1.95 -3.15
CA GLU A 79 8.92 3.34 -3.15
C GLU A 79 9.76 3.64 -1.90
N TRP A 80 9.44 3.04 -0.75
CA TRP A 80 10.22 3.17 0.48
C TRP A 80 11.51 2.36 0.54
N ARG A 81 11.68 1.33 -0.31
CA ARG A 81 12.88 0.47 -0.24
C ARG A 81 14.13 1.17 -0.70
N ASP A 82 13.99 2.04 -1.69
CA ASP A 82 15.11 2.70 -2.35
C ASP A 82 15.34 4.12 -1.81
N LEU A 83 14.52 4.56 -0.87
CA LEU A 83 14.62 5.89 -0.26
C LEU A 83 15.88 5.99 0.62
N GLN A 84 16.66 7.03 0.40
CA GLN A 84 17.86 7.32 1.18
C GLN A 84 17.80 8.73 1.75
N PHE A 85 18.14 8.87 3.03
CA PHE A 85 18.28 10.16 3.66
C PHE A 85 19.64 10.79 3.33
N GLU A 86 19.61 12.06 2.98
CA GLU A 86 20.82 12.84 2.72
C GLU A 86 21.29 13.57 3.96
N PHE A 87 22.58 13.44 4.26
CA PHE A 87 23.22 14.08 5.39
C PHE A 87 24.35 14.98 4.91
N SER A 88 24.45 16.17 5.50
CA SER A 88 25.59 17.06 5.26
C SER A 88 26.30 17.41 6.56
N PRO A 89 27.65 17.49 6.57
CA PRO A 89 28.38 18.01 7.72
C PRO A 89 27.88 19.41 8.10
N TYR A 90 27.76 19.67 9.41
CA TYR A 90 27.42 21.00 9.90
C TYR A 90 28.67 21.71 10.43
N LYS A 91 29.26 22.60 9.62
CA LYS A 91 30.48 23.36 9.96
C LYS A 91 31.58 22.42 10.51
N ASP A 92 32.30 22.88 11.54
CA ASP A 92 33.35 22.14 12.25
C ASP A 92 32.83 21.42 13.51
N SER A 93 31.50 21.25 13.64
CA SER A 93 30.88 20.63 14.82
C SER A 93 31.17 19.13 14.97
N GLY A 94 31.69 18.49 13.93
CA GLY A 94 31.93 17.04 13.88
C GLY A 94 30.66 16.21 13.73
N THR A 95 29.49 16.83 13.53
CA THR A 95 28.22 16.13 13.31
C THR A 95 27.58 16.47 11.96
N PHE A 96 26.52 15.74 11.62
CA PHE A 96 25.78 15.84 10.37
C PHE A 96 24.33 16.24 10.60
N VAL A 97 23.75 16.92 9.62
CA VAL A 97 22.35 17.31 9.62
C VAL A 97 21.64 16.73 8.40
N LEU A 98 20.39 16.31 8.63
CA LEU A 98 19.48 15.85 7.60
C LEU A 98 19.11 17.01 6.66
N LYS A 99 19.14 16.75 5.35
CA LYS A 99 18.76 17.69 4.27
C LYS A 99 17.95 16.98 3.19
N GLY A 100 17.34 17.77 2.29
CA GLY A 100 16.64 17.25 1.11
C GLY A 100 15.42 16.39 1.45
N ILE A 101 14.78 16.67 2.60
CA ILE A 101 13.72 15.82 3.14
C ILE A 101 12.34 16.13 2.55
N GLU A 102 12.22 17.23 1.81
CA GLU A 102 10.94 17.75 1.31
C GLU A 102 10.19 16.70 0.48
N GLU A 103 10.88 16.01 -0.43
CA GLU A 103 10.29 14.94 -1.24
C GLU A 103 9.87 13.73 -0.40
N THR A 104 10.63 13.40 0.66
CA THR A 104 10.29 12.30 1.57
C THR A 104 9.05 12.62 2.39
N VAL A 105 8.94 13.84 2.92
CA VAL A 105 7.74 14.29 3.67
C VAL A 105 6.53 14.30 2.75
N MET A 106 6.66 14.83 1.52
CA MET A 106 5.58 14.83 0.54
C MET A 106 5.11 13.41 0.18
N LEU A 107 6.04 12.47 -0.03
CA LEU A 107 5.72 11.07 -0.26
C LEU A 107 4.98 10.46 0.93
N LEU A 108 5.44 10.74 2.14
CA LEU A 108 4.85 10.22 3.37
C LEU A 108 3.40 10.69 3.54
N ASP A 109 3.16 11.99 3.40
CA ASP A 109 1.84 12.59 3.54
C ASP A 109 0.86 12.04 2.49
N ASP A 110 1.28 11.97 1.23
CA ASP A 110 0.48 11.41 0.14
C ASP A 110 0.12 9.93 0.41
N GLN A 111 1.08 9.12 0.84
CA GLN A 111 0.83 7.72 1.14
C GLN A 111 -0.03 7.51 2.39
N ILE A 112 0.07 8.38 3.40
CA ILE A 112 -0.82 8.38 4.57
C ILE A 112 -2.26 8.62 4.12
N VAL A 113 -2.52 9.62 3.26
CA VAL A 113 -3.87 9.87 2.73
C VAL A 113 -4.38 8.68 1.93
N LYS A 114 -3.53 8.09 1.07
CA LYS A 114 -3.89 6.91 0.27
C LYS A 114 -4.28 5.72 1.13
N VAL A 115 -3.49 5.37 2.14
CA VAL A 115 -3.77 4.20 2.98
C VAL A 115 -5.01 4.40 3.86
N GLN A 116 -5.29 5.63 4.31
CA GLN A 116 -6.54 5.95 5.03
C GLN A 116 -7.77 5.80 4.12
N ALA A 117 -7.69 6.29 2.88
CA ALA A 117 -8.75 6.12 1.89
C ALA A 117 -9.01 4.63 1.58
N MET A 118 -7.94 3.84 1.46
CA MET A 118 -8.05 2.38 1.29
C MET A 118 -8.76 1.73 2.49
N ARG A 119 -8.37 2.09 3.73
CA ARG A 119 -8.96 1.56 4.95
C ARG A 119 -10.46 1.83 5.06
N GLY A 120 -10.93 2.97 4.58
CA GLY A 120 -12.36 3.31 4.53
C GLY A 120 -13.16 2.55 3.48
N SER A 121 -12.51 1.80 2.57
CA SER A 121 -13.17 1.09 1.48
C SER A 121 -13.66 -0.30 1.90
N PRO A 122 -14.89 -0.72 1.53
CA PRO A 122 -15.36 -2.07 1.80
C PRO A 122 -14.51 -3.15 1.10
N TYR A 123 -13.83 -2.81 0.00
CA TYR A 123 -12.94 -3.72 -0.72
C TYR A 123 -11.59 -3.93 -0.01
N ALA A 124 -11.26 -3.14 1.01
CA ALA A 124 -10.07 -3.38 1.81
C ALA A 124 -10.27 -4.42 2.91
N LYS A 125 -11.50 -4.86 3.18
CA LYS A 125 -11.80 -5.80 4.27
C LYS A 125 -10.97 -7.10 4.23
N PRO A 126 -10.77 -7.76 3.07
CA PRO A 126 -9.90 -8.94 3.01
C PRO A 126 -8.40 -8.62 3.22
N LEU A 127 -8.02 -7.36 3.11
CA LEU A 127 -6.66 -6.84 3.23
C LEU A 127 -6.45 -6.02 4.51
N GLU A 128 -7.45 -6.00 5.41
CA GLU A 128 -7.54 -5.04 6.50
C GLU A 128 -6.30 -5.09 7.41
N ALA A 129 -5.84 -6.29 7.77
CA ALA A 129 -4.64 -6.47 8.58
C ALA A 129 -3.41 -5.80 7.95
N VAL A 130 -3.20 -6.00 6.64
CA VAL A 130 -2.05 -5.47 5.91
C VAL A 130 -2.16 -3.95 5.72
N VAL A 131 -3.36 -3.44 5.46
CA VAL A 131 -3.64 -2.00 5.32
C VAL A 131 -3.39 -1.30 6.66
N VAL A 132 -3.89 -1.85 7.77
CA VAL A 132 -3.74 -1.28 9.11
C VAL A 132 -2.28 -1.30 9.55
N GLU A 133 -1.58 -2.42 9.36
CA GLU A 133 -0.15 -2.52 9.68
C GLU A 133 0.66 -1.47 8.92
N TRP A 134 0.43 -1.36 7.61
CA TRP A 134 1.13 -0.38 6.78
C TRP A 134 0.79 1.06 7.17
N SER A 135 -0.47 1.34 7.46
CA SER A 135 -0.91 2.66 7.94
C SER A 135 -0.22 3.06 9.24
N ASN A 136 -0.15 2.15 10.21
CA ASN A 136 0.50 2.43 11.48
C ASN A 136 2.00 2.69 11.29
N LYS A 137 2.64 1.97 10.36
CA LYS A 137 4.05 2.17 10.05
C LYS A 137 4.33 3.55 9.43
N LEU A 138 3.46 4.03 8.54
CA LEU A 138 3.60 5.37 7.96
C LEU A 138 3.39 6.46 9.02
N VAL A 139 2.36 6.36 9.86
CA VAL A 139 2.13 7.33 10.94
C VAL A 139 3.30 7.37 11.92
N TYR A 140 3.81 6.20 12.32
CA TYR A 140 4.99 6.14 13.18
C TYR A 140 6.22 6.79 12.55
N MET A 141 6.42 6.60 11.24
CA MET A 141 7.51 7.24 10.52
C MET A 141 7.36 8.77 10.47
N GLN A 142 6.13 9.28 10.36
CA GLN A 142 5.83 10.71 10.41
C GLN A 142 6.21 11.27 11.77
N ASP A 143 5.76 10.64 12.86
CA ASP A 143 6.08 11.05 14.24
C ASP A 143 7.60 11.11 14.47
N VAL A 144 8.33 10.09 14.03
CA VAL A 144 9.80 10.03 14.16
C VAL A 144 10.47 11.14 13.36
N LEU A 145 10.02 11.39 12.13
CA LEU A 145 10.61 12.40 11.28
C LEU A 145 10.36 13.82 11.80
N GLU A 146 9.15 14.08 12.31
CA GLU A 146 8.79 15.36 12.93
C GLU A 146 9.64 15.65 14.17
N GLU A 147 9.77 14.69 15.09
CA GLU A 147 10.58 14.88 16.30
C GLU A 147 12.08 14.99 15.98
N TRP A 148 12.58 14.29 14.95
CA TRP A 148 13.94 14.49 14.47
C TRP A 148 14.12 15.92 13.95
N LEU A 149 13.28 16.40 13.03
CA LEU A 149 13.41 17.74 12.46
C LEU A 149 13.31 18.84 13.52
N LYS A 150 12.44 18.66 14.52
CA LYS A 150 12.31 19.55 15.67
C LYS A 150 13.55 19.55 16.55
N CYS A 151 14.11 18.37 16.85
CA CYS A 151 15.36 18.25 17.60
C CYS A 151 16.52 18.93 16.86
N GLN A 152 16.68 18.63 15.57
CA GLN A 152 17.70 19.22 14.71
C GLN A 152 17.56 20.74 14.63
N LYS A 153 16.34 21.27 14.48
CA LYS A 153 16.08 22.72 14.45
C LYS A 153 16.49 23.40 15.75
N THR A 154 16.12 22.84 16.89
CA THR A 154 16.53 23.36 18.20
C THR A 154 18.05 23.30 18.36
N TRP A 155 18.68 22.19 17.98
CA TRP A 155 20.13 22.04 18.04
C TRP A 155 20.85 23.06 17.15
N LEU A 156 20.41 23.25 15.91
CA LEU A 156 20.96 24.23 14.97
C LEU A 156 20.88 25.68 15.49
N TYR A 157 19.85 25.99 16.28
CA TYR A 157 19.72 27.29 16.93
C TYR A 157 20.67 27.44 18.12
N LEU A 158 20.82 26.39 18.93
CA LEU A 158 21.63 26.41 20.15
C LEU A 158 23.13 26.24 19.90
N GLU A 159 23.55 25.49 18.87
CA GLU A 159 24.95 25.22 18.54
C GLU A 159 25.80 26.50 18.46
N PRO A 160 25.45 27.52 17.66
CA PRO A 160 26.30 28.71 17.55
C PRO A 160 26.32 29.55 18.83
N ILE A 161 25.25 29.48 19.62
CA ILE A 161 25.16 30.19 20.91
C ILE A 161 26.14 29.55 21.89
N PHE A 162 26.11 28.23 22.05
CA PHE A 162 26.98 27.53 22.99
C PHE A 162 28.41 27.33 22.49
N ALA A 163 28.65 27.39 21.18
CA ALA A 163 30.00 27.42 20.62
C ALA A 163 30.72 28.76 20.86
N SER A 164 30.02 29.80 21.33
CA SER A 164 30.63 31.09 21.66
C SER A 164 31.62 30.95 22.83
N PRO A 165 32.89 31.38 22.68
CA PRO A 165 33.89 31.32 23.75
C PRO A 165 33.46 32.04 25.04
N ASP A 166 32.67 33.11 24.92
CA ASP A 166 32.21 33.89 26.08
C ASP A 166 31.16 33.15 26.89
N ILE A 167 30.24 32.44 26.22
CA ILE A 167 29.24 31.60 26.89
C ILE A 167 29.90 30.35 27.47
N MET A 168 30.84 29.72 26.76
CA MET A 168 31.59 28.57 27.28
C MET A 168 32.35 28.89 28.57
N ARG A 169 32.84 30.12 28.75
CA ARG A 169 33.52 30.55 29.99
C ARG A 169 32.58 30.80 31.17
N GLN A 170 31.28 30.97 30.91
CA GLN A 170 30.26 31.26 31.94
C GLN A 170 29.43 30.03 32.31
N MET A 171 29.52 28.96 31.53
CA MET A 171 28.92 27.67 31.89
C MET A 171 29.79 26.94 32.92
N PRO A 172 29.18 26.24 33.90
CA PRO A 172 29.89 25.53 34.95
C PRO A 172 30.73 24.36 34.44
#